data_AF-A0A7C1L430-F1
#
_entry.id   AF-A0A7C1L430-F1
#
_cell.length_a   1.000
_cell.length_b   1.000
_cell.length_c   1.000
_cell.angle_alpha   90.00
_cell.angle_beta   90.00
_cell.angle_gamma   90.00
#
_symmetry.space_group_name_H-M   'P 1'
#
loop_
_entity.id
_entity.type
_entity.pdbx_description
1 polymer ?
#
loop_
_entity_poly.entity_id
_entity_poly.type
_entity_poly.pdbx_seq_one_letter_code
_entity_poly.pdbx_strand_id
1 'polypeptide(L)'
;MKHRIKDLIKRQLFSIYKLGTKLGVHILPVHYYSPLPNVLELEKTTDIWAKKSELPGLDVDLEQQFNNFKSICLPYLSEYEGNK
;
A
#
# COMPACT_ATOMS: atom_id res chain seq x y z
N MET A 1 22.57 4.91 -10.95
CA MET A 1 22.51 3.95 -12.08
C MET A 1 21.77 2.65 -11.73
N LYS A 2 22.10 1.97 -10.62
CA LYS A 2 21.42 0.73 -10.17
C LYS A 2 19.89 0.84 -10.02
N HIS A 3 19.37 1.94 -9.45
CA HIS A 3 17.93 2.14 -9.28
C HIS A 3 17.19 2.19 -10.62
N ARG A 4 17.70 2.94 -11.60
CA ARG A 4 17.09 3.05 -12.94
C ARG A 4 17.00 1.70 -13.65
N ILE A 5 18.04 0.87 -13.56
CA ILE A 5 18.04 -0.49 -14.15
C ILE A 5 17.00 -1.36 -13.46
N LYS A 6 16.95 -1.33 -12.11
CA LYS A 6 15.93 -2.06 -11.33
C LYS A 6 14.51 -1.64 -11.72
N ASP A 7 14.28 -0.35 -11.92
CA ASP A 7 12.96 0.18 -12.30
C ASP A 7 12.56 -0.24 -13.72
N LEU A 8 13.52 -0.23 -14.65
CA LEU A 8 13.29 -0.74 -16.01
C LEU A 8 12.90 -2.22 -15.99
N ILE A 9 13.64 -3.06 -15.26
CA ILE A 9 13.34 -4.48 -15.13
C ILE A 9 11.93 -4.69 -14.56
N LYS A 10 11.57 -3.97 -13.49
CA LYS A 10 10.23 -4.05 -12.89
C LYS A 10 9.14 -3.67 -13.88
N ARG A 11 9.33 -2.61 -14.67
CA ARG A 11 8.35 -2.17 -15.69
C ARG A 11 8.17 -3.24 -16.76
N GLN A 12 9.25 -3.86 -17.22
CA GLN A 12 9.17 -4.93 -18.22
C GLN A 12 8.46 -6.18 -17.66
N LEU A 13 8.80 -6.61 -16.44
CA LEU A 13 8.12 -7.72 -15.77
C LEU A 13 6.63 -7.45 -15.59
N PHE A 14 6.26 -6.24 -15.19
CA PHE A 14 4.87 -5.85 -15.06
C PHE A 14 4.12 -5.85 -16.40
N SER A 15 4.75 -5.39 -17.47
CA SER A 15 4.17 -5.44 -18.82
C SER A 15 3.91 -6.88 -19.28
N ILE A 16 4.87 -7.78 -19.06
CA ILE A 16 4.72 -9.22 -19.36
C ILE A 16 3.57 -9.82 -18.53
N TYR A 17 3.50 -9.50 -17.23
CA TYR A 17 2.41 -9.94 -16.36
C TYR A 17 1.04 -9.46 -16.85
N LYS A 18 0.94 -8.19 -17.27
CA LYS A 18 -0.29 -7.60 -17.82
C LYS A 18 -0.72 -8.30 -19.11
N LEU A 19 0.24 -8.64 -19.97
CA LEU A 19 -0.02 -9.40 -21.20
C LEU A 19 -0.49 -10.83 -20.89
N GLY A 20 0.19 -11.53 -19.98
CA GLY A 20 -0.23 -12.86 -19.51
C GLY A 20 -1.64 -12.85 -18.94
N THR A 21 -1.96 -11.86 -18.09
CA THR A 21 -3.31 -11.66 -17.53
C THR A 21 -4.35 -11.47 -18.63
N LYS A 22 -4.04 -10.69 -19.68
CA LYS A 22 -4.94 -10.49 -20.83
C LYS A 22 -5.21 -11.80 -21.59
N LEU A 23 -4.25 -12.72 -21.59
CA LEU A 23 -4.34 -14.03 -22.22
C LEU A 23 -4.88 -15.12 -21.27
N GLY A 24 -5.20 -14.79 -20.01
CA GLY A 24 -5.67 -15.75 -19.01
C GLY A 24 -4.58 -16.65 -18.42
N VAL A 25 -3.31 -16.28 -18.54
CA VAL A 25 -2.16 -17.06 -18.07
C VAL A 25 -1.44 -16.35 -16.93
N HIS A 26 -1.20 -17.07 -15.83
CA HIS A 26 -0.46 -16.57 -14.67
C HIS A 26 0.65 -17.55 -14.28
N ILE A 27 1.85 -17.04 -14.01
CA ILE A 27 2.94 -17.79 -13.38
C ILE A 27 2.97 -17.38 -11.91
N LEU A 28 2.70 -18.34 -11.02
CA LEU A 28 2.59 -18.09 -9.58
C LEU A 28 3.40 -19.10 -8.77
N PRO A 29 3.83 -18.73 -7.56
CA PRO A 29 4.31 -19.70 -6.59
C PRO A 29 3.24 -20.77 -6.32
N VAL A 30 3.68 -22.00 -6.06
CA VAL A 30 2.82 -23.18 -5.86
C VAL A 30 1.81 -23.01 -4.71
N HIS A 31 2.07 -22.12 -3.75
CA HIS A 31 1.26 -21.91 -2.55
C HIS A 31 0.52 -20.57 -2.52
N TYR A 32 -0.01 -20.12 -3.66
CA TYR A 32 -0.80 -18.90 -3.71
C TYR A 32 -2.26 -19.16 -3.30
N TYR A 33 -2.60 -18.96 -2.02
CA TYR A 33 -3.92 -19.29 -1.43
C TYR A 33 -4.99 -18.20 -1.58
N SER A 34 -4.69 -17.09 -2.26
CA SER A 34 -5.62 -15.96 -2.41
C SER A 34 -5.96 -15.73 -3.89
N PRO A 35 -7.18 -15.31 -4.26
CA PRO A 35 -7.45 -14.84 -5.61
C PRO A 35 -6.52 -13.68 -5.97
N LEU A 36 -5.98 -13.72 -7.19
CA LEU A 36 -5.17 -12.61 -7.69
C LEU A 36 -6.05 -11.41 -8.04
N PRO A 37 -5.65 -10.19 -7.65
CA PRO A 37 -6.32 -8.99 -8.14
C PRO A 37 -6.10 -8.86 -9.66
N ASN A 38 -7.19 -8.64 -10.40
CA ASN A 38 -7.11 -8.41 -11.83
C ASN A 38 -6.70 -6.96 -12.12
N VAL A 39 -5.42 -6.75 -12.42
CA VAL A 39 -4.87 -5.41 -12.71
C VAL A 39 -5.51 -4.73 -13.92
N LEU A 40 -6.05 -5.50 -14.89
CA LEU A 40 -6.76 -4.95 -16.05
C LEU A 40 -8.12 -4.39 -15.65
N GLU A 41 -8.80 -5.05 -14.71
CA GLU A 41 -10.08 -4.60 -14.18
C GLU A 41 -9.89 -3.38 -13.27
N LEU A 42 -8.86 -3.38 -12.42
CA LEU A 42 -8.49 -2.23 -11.61
C LEU A 42 -8.21 -0.99 -12.47
N GLU A 43 -7.47 -1.13 -13.56
CA GLU A 43 -7.21 -0.01 -14.48
C GLU A 43 -8.52 0.53 -15.11
N LYS A 44 -9.44 -0.36 -15.50
CA LYS A 44 -10.74 0.02 -16.09
C LYS A 44 -11.68 0.70 -15.09
N THR A 45 -11.54 0.40 -13.80
CA THR A 45 -12.42 0.88 -12.72
C THR A 45 -11.76 1.96 -11.87
N THR A 46 -10.73 2.63 -12.41
CA THR A 46 -9.96 3.66 -11.69
C THR A 46 -10.84 4.76 -11.11
N ASP A 47 -11.91 5.14 -11.80
CA ASP A 47 -12.91 6.11 -11.34
C ASP A 47 -13.68 5.68 -10.09
N ILE A 48 -13.76 4.37 -9.83
CA ILE A 48 -14.45 3.80 -8.67
C ILE A 48 -13.56 3.88 -7.43
N TRP A 49 -12.30 3.48 -7.53
CA TRP A 49 -11.43 3.28 -6.37
C TRP A 49 -10.34 4.37 -6.18
N ALA A 50 -9.91 5.05 -7.25
CA ALA A 50 -8.85 6.07 -7.17
C ALA A 50 -9.38 7.46 -6.81
N LYS A 51 -10.60 7.54 -6.26
CA LYS A 51 -11.14 8.75 -5.66
C LYS A 51 -10.86 8.78 -4.17
N LYS A 52 -10.74 9.98 -3.61
CA LYS A 52 -10.66 10.17 -2.16
C LYS A 52 -11.92 9.56 -1.53
N SER A 53 -11.73 8.62 -0.60
CA SER A 53 -12.84 8.05 0.17
C SER A 53 -13.42 9.12 1.08
N GLU A 54 -14.74 9.13 1.22
CA GLU A 54 -15.45 9.97 2.21
C GLU A 54 -15.23 9.47 3.64
N LEU A 55 -14.73 8.23 3.81
CA LEU A 55 -14.47 7.57 5.08
C LEU A 55 -15.61 7.79 6.11
N PRO A 56 -16.87 7.44 5.76
CA PRO A 56 -18.01 7.70 6.63
C PRO A 56 -17.84 6.96 7.96
N GLY A 57 -18.03 7.68 9.07
CA GLY A 57 -17.82 7.16 10.43
C GLY A 57 -16.39 7.30 10.96
N LEU A 58 -15.45 7.80 10.16
CA LEU A 58 -14.12 8.18 10.62
C LEU A 58 -14.13 9.67 10.99
N ASP A 59 -14.05 9.95 12.28
CA ASP A 59 -13.85 11.30 12.81
C ASP A 59 -12.36 11.52 13.13
N VAL A 60 -11.79 12.63 12.65
CA VAL A 60 -10.38 12.96 12.84
C VAL A 60 -10.27 14.25 13.63
N ASP A 61 -10.21 14.08 14.94
CA ASP A 61 -9.83 15.14 15.86
C ASP A 61 -8.32 15.06 16.14
N LEU A 62 -7.55 15.90 15.46
CA LEU A 62 -6.09 15.95 15.61
C LEU A 62 -5.66 16.46 16.98
N GLU A 63 -6.44 17.36 17.59
CA GLU A 63 -6.19 17.88 18.93
C GLU A 63 -6.35 16.75 19.95
N GLN A 64 -7.47 16.02 19.89
CA GLN A 64 -7.69 14.87 20.77
C GLN A 64 -6.64 13.77 20.56
N GLN A 65 -6.27 13.47 19.31
CA GLN A 65 -5.21 12.50 19.03
C GLN A 65 -3.88 12.94 19.62
N PHE A 66 -3.49 14.20 19.46
CA PHE A 66 -2.26 14.74 20.04
C PHE A 66 -2.28 14.72 21.57
N ASN A 67 -3.42 15.06 22.18
CA ASN A 67 -3.60 15.00 23.62
C ASN A 67 -3.52 13.55 24.14
N ASN A 68 -4.09 12.59 23.41
CA ASN A 68 -3.94 11.16 23.71
C ASN A 68 -2.48 10.71 23.62
N PHE A 69 -1.75 11.14 22.59
CA PHE A 69 -0.32 10.85 22.47
C PHE A 69 0.46 11.38 23.67
N LYS A 70 0.21 12.62 24.08
CA LYS A 70 0.86 13.18 25.27
C LYS A 70 0.52 12.39 26.53
N SER A 71 -0.75 12.09 26.76
CA SER A 71 -1.18 11.38 27.97
C SER A 71 -0.62 9.97 28.05
N ILE A 72 -0.45 9.30 26.92
CA ILE A 72 0.06 7.93 26.86
C ILE A 72 1.59 7.91 26.90
N CYS A 73 2.26 8.75 26.10
CA CYS A 73 3.70 8.63 25.86
C CYS A 73 4.57 9.44 26.83
N LEU A 74 4.11 10.61 27.30
CA LEU A 74 4.93 11.46 28.19
C LEU A 74 5.22 10.84 29.56
N PRO A 75 4.33 10.04 30.19
CA PRO A 75 4.66 9.35 31.43
C PRO A 75 5.88 8.43 31.34
N TYR A 76 6.20 7.93 30.15
CA TYR A 76 7.32 7.03 29.89
C TYR A 76 8.53 7.76 29.28
N LEU A 77 8.54 9.11 29.25
CA LEU A 77 9.60 9.89 28.62
C LEU A 77 11.00 9.51 29.11
N SER A 78 11.13 9.24 30.41
CA SER A 78 12.40 8.82 31.03
C SER A 78 12.98 7.52 30.48
N GLU A 79 12.19 6.67 29.83
CA GLU A 79 12.66 5.39 29.28
C GLU A 79 13.39 5.55 27.93
N TYR A 80 13.13 6.65 27.21
CA TYR A 80 13.65 6.85 25.85
C TYR A 80 14.31 8.21 25.64
N GLU A 81 14.23 9.11 26.61
CA GLU A 81 14.98 10.36 26.60
C GLU A 81 16.48 10.05 26.55
N GLY A 82 17.14 10.43 25.45
CA GLY A 82 18.57 10.22 25.25
C GLY A 82 18.97 8.98 24.45
N ASN A 83 18.01 8.17 23.96
CA ASN A 83 18.32 7.12 22.98
C ASN A 83 18.84 7.76 21.68
N LYS A 84 20.13 7.55 21.40
CA LYS A 84 20.83 8.00 20.18
C LYS A 84 20.97 6.87 19.18
#